data_AF-A0A968JJ96-F1
#
_entry.id   AF-A0A968JJ96-F1
#
_cell.length_a   1.000
_cell.length_b   1.000
_cell.length_c   1.000
_cell.angle_alpha   90.00
_cell.angle_beta   90.00
_cell.angle_gamma   90.00
#
_symmetry.space_group_name_H-M   'P 1'
#
loop_
_entity.id
_entity.type
_entity.pdbx_description
1 polymer ?
#
loop_
_entity_poly.entity_id
_entity_poly.type
_entity_poly.pdbx_seq_one_letter_code
_entity_poly.pdbx_strand_id
1 'polypeptide(L)'
;MTCSGVEDVYQESEAFFKRYLRLDVSASQTYRVTLASGTSLQEEELYEGQSYQDSDWVYAMIDGSFILTREGYKEVKVGRVFSERSVCLQSHTAHQERVRLSASEYCAHQGSHQAFKPKMESLLSKIDPHKLVFISDGCPWIGQWISEKYPQATQILDYYHAVEKLTVGTKNILKSANWIEQQQEYLLAGQVSQVIENIKQLKRLPESEKEQLIIYYQNNSYRMNYDQYKANGYYIGSGAIEAAHRTLIQERMKRSGQRWGKYAETLLKLRVAFKSKKDHLIENLFTEVA
;
A
#
# COMPACT_ATOMS: atom_id res chain seq x y z
N MET A 1 10.42 2.88 25.61
CA MET A 1 11.25 1.89 24.88
C MET A 1 10.55 1.36 23.64
N THR A 2 9.30 0.88 23.72
CA THR A 2 8.53 0.34 22.57
C THR A 2 8.52 1.27 21.36
N CYS A 3 8.17 2.56 21.52
CA CYS A 3 8.21 3.53 20.41
C CYS A 3 9.57 3.56 19.69
N SER A 4 10.66 3.55 20.45
CA SER A 4 12.02 3.59 19.89
C SER A 4 12.32 2.34 19.07
N GLY A 5 11.93 1.15 19.56
CA GLY A 5 12.13 -0.09 18.83
C GLY A 5 11.22 -0.23 17.60
N VAL A 6 10.06 0.42 17.60
CA VAL A 6 9.13 0.48 16.46
C VAL A 6 9.61 1.46 15.38
N GLU A 7 10.21 2.58 15.75
CA GLU A 7 10.64 3.60 14.80
C GLU A 7 12.09 3.43 14.33
N ASP A 8 12.99 2.90 15.16
CA ASP A 8 14.43 2.91 14.87
C ASP A 8 15.11 1.54 15.01
N VAL A 9 16.35 1.46 14.54
CA VAL A 9 17.28 0.35 14.78
C VAL A 9 17.59 0.30 16.29
N TYR A 10 17.62 -0.89 16.85
CA TYR A 10 17.78 -1.08 18.29
C TYR A 10 19.12 -0.52 18.83
N GLN A 11 20.19 -0.62 18.05
CA GLN A 11 21.50 -0.02 18.38
C GLN A 11 21.45 1.51 18.39
N GLU A 12 20.72 2.12 17.46
CA GLU A 12 20.52 3.58 17.43
C GLU A 12 19.66 4.02 18.62
N SER A 13 18.66 3.22 18.99
CA SER A 13 17.84 3.44 20.19
C SER A 13 18.68 3.43 21.46
N GLU A 14 19.58 2.44 21.62
CA GLU A 14 20.53 2.39 22.74
C GLU A 14 21.43 3.63 22.80
N ALA A 15 22.02 4.00 21.65
CA ALA A 15 22.84 5.20 21.56
C ALA A 15 22.04 6.46 21.95
N PHE A 16 20.78 6.56 21.53
CA PHE A 16 19.88 7.66 21.87
C PHE A 16 19.59 7.72 23.39
N PHE A 17 19.17 6.60 24.00
CA PHE A 17 18.88 6.53 25.44
C PHE A 17 20.09 6.93 26.28
N LYS A 18 21.27 6.39 25.95
CA LYS A 18 22.51 6.67 26.67
C LYS A 18 22.97 8.12 26.49
N ARG A 19 22.92 8.64 25.26
CA ARG A 19 23.46 9.97 24.92
C ARG A 19 22.57 11.11 25.40
N TYR A 20 21.26 11.02 25.17
CA TYR A 20 20.35 12.15 25.36
C TYR A 20 19.49 12.03 26.62
N LEU A 21 19.17 10.80 27.05
CA LEU A 21 18.33 10.57 28.23
C LEU A 21 19.13 10.11 29.46
N ARG A 22 20.42 9.82 29.30
CA ARG A 22 21.31 9.30 30.36
C ARG A 22 20.78 8.00 31.01
N LEU A 23 20.03 7.22 30.23
CA LEU A 23 19.49 5.92 30.65
C LEU A 23 20.35 4.81 30.07
N ASP A 24 20.69 3.82 30.89
CA ASP A 24 21.40 2.62 30.45
C ASP A 24 20.40 1.57 29.94
N VAL A 25 19.99 1.74 28.68
CA VAL A 25 19.06 0.85 27.99
C VAL A 25 19.74 0.25 26.78
N SER A 26 20.08 -1.03 26.87
CA SER A 26 20.67 -1.80 25.77
C SER A 26 19.71 -2.02 24.60
N ALA A 27 20.27 -2.25 23.42
CA ALA A 27 19.52 -2.66 22.23
C ALA A 27 18.68 -3.91 22.49
N SER A 28 19.23 -4.86 23.27
CA SER A 28 18.54 -6.09 23.68
C SER A 28 17.34 -5.81 24.60
N GLN A 29 17.43 -4.85 25.51
CA GLN A 29 16.27 -4.43 26.33
C GLN A 29 15.18 -3.81 25.46
N THR A 30 15.55 -2.87 24.57
CA THR A 30 14.59 -2.25 23.64
C THR A 30 13.91 -3.29 22.76
N TYR A 31 14.68 -4.24 22.23
CA TYR A 31 14.16 -5.36 21.46
C TYR A 31 13.15 -6.22 22.25
N ARG A 32 13.50 -6.64 23.47
CA ARG A 32 12.62 -7.49 24.30
C ARG A 32 11.32 -6.78 24.65
N VAL A 33 11.38 -5.50 25.03
CA VAL A 33 10.20 -4.70 25.34
C VAL A 33 9.33 -4.51 24.11
N THR A 34 9.93 -4.21 22.95
CA THR A 34 9.20 -4.11 21.67
C THR A 34 8.51 -5.42 21.33
N LEU A 35 9.21 -6.54 21.47
CA LEU A 35 8.64 -7.85 21.20
C LEU A 35 7.49 -8.20 22.15
N ALA A 36 7.66 -7.95 23.46
CA ALA A 36 6.61 -8.17 24.45
C ALA A 36 5.37 -7.33 24.11
N SER A 37 5.56 -6.03 23.88
CA SER A 37 4.46 -5.13 23.50
C SER A 37 3.71 -5.59 22.26
N GLY A 38 4.41 -6.00 21.20
CA GLY A 38 3.76 -6.45 19.97
C GLY A 38 3.08 -7.82 20.10
N THR A 39 3.52 -8.64 21.04
CA THR A 39 2.90 -9.95 21.32
C THR A 39 1.59 -9.78 22.08
N SER A 40 1.49 -8.76 22.94
CA SER A 40 0.27 -8.45 23.69
C SER A 40 -0.83 -7.75 22.86
N LEU A 41 -0.52 -7.27 21.65
CA LEU A 41 -1.52 -6.66 20.77
C LEU A 41 -2.59 -7.68 20.34
N GLN A 42 -3.84 -7.36 20.66
CA GLN A 42 -5.00 -8.08 20.14
C GLN A 42 -5.21 -7.69 18.66
N GLU A 43 -5.27 -8.69 17.77
CA GLU A 43 -5.42 -8.42 16.34
C GLU A 43 -6.80 -7.86 16.00
N GLU A 44 -7.82 -8.30 16.73
CA GLU A 44 -9.21 -7.89 16.57
C GLU A 44 -9.38 -6.38 16.77
N GLU A 45 -8.78 -5.85 17.84
CA GLU A 45 -8.79 -4.40 18.13
C GLU A 45 -7.88 -3.63 17.15
N LEU A 46 -6.75 -4.20 16.76
CA LEU A 46 -5.81 -3.57 15.83
C LEU A 46 -6.44 -3.29 14.47
N TYR A 47 -7.24 -4.22 13.97
CA TYR A 47 -7.90 -4.15 12.67
C TYR A 47 -9.38 -3.79 12.79
N GLU A 48 -9.84 -3.31 13.95
CA GLU A 48 -11.17 -2.74 14.06
C GLU A 48 -11.21 -1.41 13.29
N GLY A 49 -11.97 -1.37 12.19
CA GLY A 49 -12.10 -0.17 11.36
C GLY A 49 -12.76 1.00 12.09
N GLN A 50 -12.44 2.22 11.66
CA GLN A 50 -13.18 3.41 12.08
C GLN A 50 -14.42 3.64 11.21
N SER A 51 -15.39 4.39 11.75
CA SER A 51 -16.51 4.89 10.97
C SER A 51 -16.10 6.17 10.23
N TYR A 52 -16.61 6.32 9.01
CA TYR A 52 -16.42 7.52 8.19
C TYR A 52 -17.78 8.22 8.02
N GLN A 53 -17.79 9.47 7.55
CA GLN A 53 -19.07 10.13 7.26
C GLN A 53 -19.72 9.52 6.03
N ASP A 54 -21.03 9.32 6.06
CA ASP A 54 -21.80 8.68 4.98
C ASP A 54 -21.66 9.37 3.62
N SER A 55 -21.33 10.67 3.62
CA SER A 55 -21.08 11.42 2.38
C SER A 55 -19.77 11.05 1.70
N ASP A 56 -18.76 10.64 2.48
CA ASP A 56 -17.36 10.66 2.08
C ASP A 56 -16.99 9.45 1.22
N TRP A 57 -16.20 9.69 0.17
CA TRP A 57 -15.49 8.62 -0.50
C TRP A 57 -14.36 8.10 0.39
N VAL A 58 -14.32 6.77 0.56
CA VAL A 58 -13.26 6.10 1.31
C VAL A 58 -12.44 5.26 0.36
N TYR A 59 -11.13 5.51 0.36
CA TYR A 59 -10.17 4.84 -0.51
C TYR A 59 -9.54 3.66 0.21
N ALA A 60 -9.48 2.52 -0.46
CA ALA A 60 -8.78 1.33 -0.03
C ALA A 60 -7.74 0.93 -1.08
N MET A 61 -6.49 0.78 -0.65
CA MET A 61 -5.39 0.36 -1.52
C MET A 61 -4.69 -0.85 -0.93
N ILE A 62 -4.24 -1.76 -1.81
CA ILE A 62 -3.55 -2.98 -1.42
C ILE A 62 -2.35 -3.18 -2.34
N ASP A 63 -1.19 -3.47 -1.77
CA ASP A 63 0.03 -3.77 -2.50
C ASP A 63 0.92 -4.76 -1.70
N GLY A 64 1.90 -5.35 -2.38
CA GLY A 64 2.87 -6.28 -1.81
C GLY A 64 4.28 -5.69 -1.80
N SER A 65 5.03 -5.91 -0.71
CA SER A 65 6.44 -5.51 -0.60
C SER A 65 7.26 -6.58 0.11
N PHE A 66 8.44 -6.89 -0.42
CA PHE A 66 9.29 -7.96 0.11
C PHE A 66 10.25 -7.47 1.19
N ILE A 67 10.27 -8.08 2.37
CA ILE A 67 11.31 -7.84 3.39
C ILE A 67 12.35 -8.98 3.38
N LEU A 68 13.59 -8.66 3.74
CA LEU A 68 14.65 -9.66 3.86
C LEU A 68 14.55 -10.38 5.22
N THR A 69 14.34 -11.68 5.18
CA THR A 69 14.32 -12.55 6.37
C THR A 69 15.55 -13.47 6.39
N ARG A 70 15.74 -14.20 7.49
CA ARG A 70 16.77 -15.25 7.60
C ARG A 70 16.57 -16.39 6.60
N GLU A 71 15.35 -16.56 6.09
CA GLU A 71 14.98 -17.57 5.09
C GLU A 71 14.91 -16.99 3.66
N GLY A 72 15.44 -15.78 3.44
CA GLY A 72 15.35 -15.07 2.17
C GLY A 72 14.24 -14.02 2.13
N TYR A 73 13.92 -13.52 0.94
CA TYR A 73 12.88 -12.50 0.77
C TYR A 73 11.50 -13.11 1.02
N LYS A 74 10.72 -12.47 1.90
CA LYS A 74 9.32 -12.83 2.15
C LYS A 74 8.44 -11.64 1.83
N GLU A 75 7.33 -11.90 1.15
CA GLU A 75 6.36 -10.88 0.81
C GLU A 75 5.55 -10.47 2.05
N VAL A 76 5.35 -9.16 2.20
CA VAL A 76 4.41 -8.56 3.13
C VAL A 76 3.34 -7.85 2.32
N LYS A 77 2.08 -8.18 2.58
CA LYS A 77 0.92 -7.48 2.01
C LYS A 77 0.58 -6.31 2.91
N VAL A 78 0.30 -5.17 2.31
CA VAL A 78 -0.07 -3.94 3.02
C VAL A 78 -1.39 -3.46 2.46
N GLY A 79 -2.33 -3.15 3.35
CA GLY A 79 -3.56 -2.43 3.07
C GLY A 79 -3.50 -1.04 3.67
N ARG A 80 -4.07 -0.07 2.98
CA ARG A 80 -4.25 1.30 3.47
C ARG A 80 -5.67 1.75 3.20
N VAL A 81 -6.33 2.31 4.21
CA VAL A 81 -7.68 2.87 4.14
C VAL A 81 -7.65 4.33 4.58
N PHE A 82 -8.30 5.22 3.83
CA PHE A 82 -8.40 6.65 4.18
C PHE A 82 -9.61 7.32 3.51
N SER A 83 -10.22 8.31 4.17
CA SER A 83 -11.25 9.16 3.55
C SER A 83 -10.62 10.23 2.67
N GLU A 84 -11.35 10.68 1.65
CA GLU A 84 -10.99 11.84 0.83
C GLU A 84 -10.68 13.09 1.69
N ARG A 85 -11.32 13.25 2.85
CA ARG A 85 -11.09 14.38 3.77
C ARG A 85 -9.73 14.35 4.47
N SER A 86 -9.09 13.19 4.51
CA SER A 86 -7.75 13.06 5.06
C SER A 86 -6.70 13.71 4.15
N VAL A 87 -7.05 14.14 2.95
CA VAL A 87 -6.12 14.74 1.99
C VAL A 87 -5.87 16.20 2.35
N CYS A 88 -4.65 16.50 2.78
CA CYS A 88 -4.25 17.84 3.24
C CYS A 88 -3.50 18.66 2.20
N LEU A 89 -2.76 18.00 1.31
CA LEU A 89 -2.02 18.66 0.25
C LEU A 89 -2.08 17.81 -1.00
N GLN A 90 -2.44 18.45 -2.11
CA GLN A 90 -2.30 17.93 -3.45
C GLN A 90 -1.32 18.86 -4.18
N SER A 91 -0.09 18.41 -4.42
CA SER A 91 0.81 19.12 -5.31
C SER A 91 0.75 18.47 -6.69
N HIS A 92 0.39 19.24 -7.69
CA HIS A 92 0.51 18.85 -9.09
C HIS A 92 1.92 19.21 -9.57
N THR A 93 2.80 18.23 -9.70
CA THR A 93 3.91 18.36 -10.65
C THR A 93 3.42 17.82 -12.00
N ALA A 94 4.03 18.27 -13.10
CA ALA A 94 3.62 17.92 -14.48
C ALA A 94 3.47 16.40 -14.75
N HIS A 95 3.98 15.54 -13.85
CA HIS A 95 3.97 14.09 -14.01
C HIS A 95 3.51 13.29 -12.77
N GLN A 96 3.23 13.92 -11.62
CA GLN A 96 2.80 13.20 -10.41
C GLN A 96 1.90 14.05 -9.49
N GLU A 97 0.78 13.46 -9.06
CA GLU A 97 0.02 13.97 -7.92
C GLU A 97 0.63 13.45 -6.63
N ARG A 98 1.18 14.35 -5.79
CA ARG A 98 1.60 13.97 -4.44
C ARG A 98 0.50 14.35 -3.46
N VAL A 99 -0.09 13.32 -2.86
CA VAL A 99 -1.12 13.43 -1.84
C VAL A 99 -0.49 13.26 -0.47
N ARG A 100 -0.63 14.26 0.40
CA ARG A 100 -0.30 14.12 1.83
C ARG A 100 -1.58 13.85 2.62
N LEU A 101 -1.57 12.75 3.38
CA LEU A 101 -2.71 12.32 4.19
C LEU A 101 -2.48 12.65 5.68
N SER A 102 -3.47 13.22 6.37
CA SER A 102 -3.45 13.47 7.82
C SER A 102 -3.75 12.23 8.66
N ALA A 103 -4.58 11.33 8.12
CA ALA A 103 -5.03 10.11 8.77
C ALA A 103 -5.17 8.96 7.77
N SER A 104 -4.82 7.76 8.20
CA SER A 104 -5.02 6.52 7.47
C SER A 104 -5.04 5.36 8.45
N GLU A 105 -5.81 4.33 8.13
CA GLU A 105 -5.72 3.03 8.79
C GLU A 105 -4.92 2.06 7.90
N TYR A 106 -4.17 1.18 8.53
CA TYR A 106 -3.33 0.21 7.85
C TYR A 106 -3.67 -1.18 8.33
N CYS A 107 -3.54 -2.17 7.43
CA CYS A 107 -3.31 -3.56 7.82
C CYS A 107 -2.06 -4.06 7.12
N ALA A 108 -1.39 -5.04 7.70
CA ALA A 108 -0.28 -5.68 7.04
C ALA A 108 -0.13 -7.11 7.52
N HIS A 109 0.37 -7.97 6.64
CA HIS A 109 0.58 -9.38 6.94
C HIS A 109 1.73 -9.96 6.12
N GLN A 110 2.68 -10.60 6.78
CA GLN A 110 3.74 -11.38 6.15
C GLN A 110 3.22 -12.80 5.85
N GLY A 111 2.76 -13.03 4.62
CA GLY A 111 2.27 -14.36 4.24
C GLY A 111 1.27 -14.35 3.09
N SER A 112 0.35 -15.32 3.14
CA SER A 112 -0.64 -15.54 2.09
C SER A 112 -1.68 -14.43 2.06
N HIS A 113 -2.29 -14.21 0.88
CA HIS A 113 -3.43 -13.29 0.79
C HIS A 113 -4.65 -13.83 1.57
N GLN A 114 -4.73 -15.13 1.83
CA GLN A 114 -5.84 -15.74 2.58
C GLN A 114 -5.87 -15.27 4.03
N ALA A 115 -4.71 -15.12 4.67
CA ALA A 115 -4.61 -14.58 6.03
C ALA A 115 -4.62 -13.04 6.07
N PHE A 116 -4.31 -12.37 4.96
CA PHE A 116 -4.42 -10.92 4.83
C PHE A 116 -5.87 -10.45 4.68
N LYS A 117 -6.69 -11.14 3.87
CA LYS A 117 -8.06 -10.73 3.53
C LYS A 117 -8.92 -10.44 4.77
N PRO A 118 -9.03 -11.33 5.79
CA PRO A 118 -9.86 -11.06 6.97
C PRO A 118 -9.47 -9.78 7.72
N LYS A 119 -8.18 -9.46 7.77
CA LYS A 119 -7.66 -8.24 8.42
C LYS A 119 -8.12 -6.99 7.67
N MET A 120 -8.03 -7.02 6.35
CA MET A 120 -8.54 -5.92 5.50
C MET A 120 -10.07 -5.83 5.59
N GLU A 121 -10.78 -6.95 5.57
CA GLU A 121 -12.23 -6.99 5.72
C GLU A 121 -12.70 -6.41 7.06
N SER A 122 -11.99 -6.71 8.16
CA SER A 122 -12.26 -6.11 9.47
C SER A 122 -12.11 -4.58 9.46
N LEU A 123 -11.06 -4.05 8.81
CA LEU A 123 -10.88 -2.60 8.67
C LEU A 123 -11.98 -1.95 7.82
N LEU A 124 -12.51 -2.67 6.84
CA LEU A 124 -13.53 -2.16 5.93
C LEU A 124 -14.97 -2.34 6.45
N SER A 125 -15.15 -3.09 7.52
CA SER A 125 -16.46 -3.56 8.00
C SER A 125 -17.48 -2.47 8.33
N LYS A 126 -17.02 -1.24 8.64
CA LYS A 126 -17.87 -0.09 9.01
C LYS A 126 -18.05 0.93 7.87
N ILE A 127 -17.63 0.59 6.65
CA ILE A 127 -17.70 1.47 5.48
C ILE A 127 -18.84 1.01 4.58
N ASP A 128 -19.66 1.96 4.10
CA ASP A 128 -20.65 1.68 3.05
C ASP A 128 -19.92 1.25 1.75
N PRO A 129 -20.17 0.02 1.23
CA PRO A 129 -19.57 -0.44 -0.01
C PRO A 129 -19.79 0.48 -1.21
N HIS A 130 -20.90 1.24 -1.25
CA HIS A 130 -21.16 2.22 -2.32
C HIS A 130 -20.26 3.45 -2.27
N LYS A 131 -19.61 3.70 -1.12
CA LYS A 131 -18.67 4.79 -0.88
C LYS A 131 -17.21 4.35 -0.94
N LEU A 132 -16.98 3.06 -1.18
CA LEU A 132 -15.65 2.48 -1.20
C LEU A 132 -15.05 2.56 -2.61
N VAL A 133 -13.83 3.06 -2.70
CA VAL A 133 -13.03 3.17 -3.92
C VAL A 133 -11.74 2.37 -3.75
N PHE A 134 -11.59 1.30 -4.52
CA PHE A 134 -10.37 0.52 -4.55
C PHE A 134 -9.43 1.00 -5.66
N ILE A 135 -8.15 1.21 -5.32
CA ILE A 135 -7.08 1.47 -6.30
C ILE A 135 -6.02 0.38 -6.15
N SER A 136 -5.70 -0.33 -7.24
CA SER A 136 -4.75 -1.47 -7.23
C SER A 136 -3.95 -1.59 -8.52
N ASP A 137 -2.78 -2.25 -8.44
CA ASP A 137 -1.85 -2.52 -9.56
C ASP A 137 -2.38 -3.48 -10.65
N GLY A 138 -3.50 -4.11 -10.33
CA GLY A 138 -4.19 -5.05 -11.18
C GLY A 138 -3.86 -6.52 -10.96
N CYS A 139 -3.28 -6.87 -9.81
CA CYS A 139 -3.07 -8.26 -9.41
C CYS A 139 -4.40 -9.06 -9.44
N PRO A 140 -4.44 -10.26 -10.07
CA PRO A 140 -5.70 -11.00 -10.28
C PRO A 140 -6.47 -11.32 -8.99
N TRP A 141 -5.78 -11.75 -7.92
CA TRP A 141 -6.46 -12.13 -6.68
C TRP A 141 -7.11 -10.93 -5.98
N ILE A 142 -6.55 -9.72 -6.13
CA ILE A 142 -7.10 -8.49 -5.56
C ILE A 142 -8.40 -8.15 -6.30
N GLY A 143 -8.36 -8.11 -7.63
CA GLY A 143 -9.55 -7.80 -8.44
C GLY A 143 -10.69 -8.82 -8.27
N GLN A 144 -10.34 -10.11 -8.18
CA GLN A 144 -11.33 -11.16 -7.89
C GLN A 144 -11.95 -10.96 -6.50
N TRP A 145 -11.14 -10.75 -5.48
CA TRP A 145 -11.62 -10.55 -4.11
C TRP A 145 -12.52 -9.32 -3.98
N ILE A 146 -12.15 -8.18 -4.60
CA ILE A 146 -12.97 -6.97 -4.55
C ILE A 146 -14.31 -7.23 -5.24
N SER A 147 -14.30 -7.82 -6.44
CA SER A 147 -15.52 -8.12 -7.19
C SER A 147 -16.46 -9.08 -6.44
N GLU A 148 -15.91 -10.03 -5.69
CA GLU A 148 -16.69 -10.98 -4.89
C GLU A 148 -17.25 -10.36 -3.59
N LYS A 149 -16.45 -9.56 -2.87
CA LYS A 149 -16.80 -9.05 -1.53
C LYS A 149 -17.44 -7.67 -1.51
N TYR A 150 -17.07 -6.83 -2.47
CA TYR A 150 -17.51 -5.44 -2.56
C TYR A 150 -17.98 -5.11 -3.99
N PRO A 151 -18.98 -5.82 -4.53
CA PRO A 151 -19.44 -5.61 -5.92
C PRO A 151 -19.99 -4.20 -6.17
N GLN A 152 -20.37 -3.46 -5.13
CA GLN A 152 -20.85 -2.08 -5.20
C GLN A 152 -19.72 -1.04 -5.20
N ALA A 153 -18.49 -1.44 -4.82
CA ALA A 153 -17.37 -0.54 -4.72
C ALA A 153 -16.84 -0.15 -6.09
N THR A 154 -16.38 1.09 -6.22
CA THR A 154 -15.68 1.53 -7.42
C THR A 154 -14.30 0.89 -7.45
N GLN A 155 -13.97 0.20 -8.54
CA GLN A 155 -12.64 -0.36 -8.78
C GLN A 155 -11.90 0.45 -9.83
N ILE A 156 -10.73 0.95 -9.46
CA ILE A 156 -9.85 1.72 -10.32
C ILE A 156 -8.53 0.95 -10.43
N LEU A 157 -8.09 0.68 -11.65
CA LEU A 157 -6.71 0.26 -11.87
C LEU A 157 -5.81 1.47 -11.65
N ASP A 158 -4.70 1.30 -10.95
CA ASP A 158 -3.70 2.34 -10.85
C ASP A 158 -3.18 2.75 -12.23
N TYR A 159 -3.43 4.01 -12.58
CA TYR A 159 -2.99 4.64 -13.81
C TYR A 159 -1.48 4.53 -14.02
N TYR A 160 -0.67 4.80 -13.00
CA TYR A 160 0.79 4.80 -13.14
C TYR A 160 1.33 3.38 -13.35
N HIS A 161 0.72 2.37 -12.71
CA HIS A 161 1.04 0.97 -12.99
C HIS A 161 0.63 0.57 -14.43
N ALA A 162 -0.53 1.00 -14.92
CA ALA A 162 -0.92 0.74 -16.31
C ALA A 162 0.12 1.30 -17.31
N VAL A 163 0.54 2.55 -17.10
CA VAL A 163 1.57 3.21 -17.91
C VAL A 163 2.92 2.53 -17.77
N GLU A 164 3.32 2.12 -16.57
CA GLU A 164 4.57 1.39 -16.34
C GLU A 164 4.56 0.04 -17.08
N LYS A 165 3.46 -0.72 -17.02
CA LYS A 165 3.31 -1.99 -17.76
C LYS A 165 3.51 -1.79 -19.25
N LEU A 166 2.93 -0.73 -19.81
CA LEU A 166 3.12 -0.37 -21.22
C LEU A 166 4.57 0.00 -21.53
N THR A 167 5.18 0.82 -20.69
CA THR A 167 6.55 1.31 -20.87
C THR A 167 7.55 0.17 -20.80
N VAL A 168 7.45 -0.69 -19.78
CA VAL A 168 8.31 -1.87 -19.63
C VAL A 168 8.11 -2.85 -20.79
N GLY A 169 6.86 -3.15 -21.13
CA GLY A 169 6.54 -4.11 -22.19
C GLY A 169 6.90 -3.63 -23.60
N THR A 170 7.22 -2.36 -23.80
CA THR A 170 7.61 -1.81 -25.12
C THR A 170 9.03 -1.24 -25.14
N LYS A 171 9.74 -1.27 -24.01
CA LYS A 171 11.07 -0.68 -23.82
C LYS A 171 12.10 -1.10 -24.87
N ASN A 172 12.02 -2.33 -25.36
CA ASN A 172 12.98 -2.89 -26.31
C ASN A 172 12.81 -2.35 -27.74
N ILE A 173 11.65 -1.78 -28.07
CA ILE A 173 11.27 -1.41 -29.44
C ILE A 173 10.98 0.08 -29.59
N LEU A 174 10.51 0.75 -28.54
CA LEU A 174 10.20 2.16 -28.53
C LEU A 174 11.32 2.90 -27.80
N LYS A 175 12.12 3.65 -28.58
CA LYS A 175 13.15 4.56 -28.06
C LYS A 175 12.65 6.00 -27.91
N SER A 176 11.44 6.30 -28.38
CA SER A 176 10.84 7.63 -28.36
C SER A 176 9.74 7.71 -27.31
N ALA A 177 9.80 8.73 -26.45
CA ALA A 177 8.79 9.00 -25.43
C ALA A 177 7.42 9.34 -26.03
N ASN A 178 7.38 9.91 -27.24
CA ASN A 178 6.17 10.44 -27.87
C ASN A 178 5.06 9.39 -28.04
N TRP A 179 5.40 8.14 -28.37
CA TRP A 179 4.37 7.09 -28.51
C TRP A 179 3.72 6.75 -27.17
N ILE A 180 4.53 6.70 -26.10
CA ILE A 180 4.06 6.42 -24.74
C ILE A 180 3.25 7.60 -24.20
N GLU A 181 3.65 8.82 -24.50
CA GLU A 181 2.86 10.04 -24.20
C GLU A 181 1.49 10.00 -24.89
N GLN A 182 1.44 9.62 -26.16
CA GLN A 182 0.16 9.46 -26.87
C GLN A 182 -0.73 8.39 -26.23
N GLN A 183 -0.16 7.27 -25.77
CA GLN A 183 -0.95 6.24 -25.09
C GLN A 183 -1.44 6.71 -23.70
N GLN A 184 -0.65 7.52 -23.00
CA GLN A 184 -1.07 8.15 -21.75
C GLN A 184 -2.29 9.05 -21.95
N GLU A 185 -2.33 9.83 -23.03
CA GLU A 185 -3.49 10.64 -23.41
C GLU A 185 -4.71 9.76 -23.67
N TYR A 186 -4.56 8.68 -24.44
CA TYR A 186 -5.65 7.73 -24.68
C TYR A 186 -6.17 7.09 -23.40
N LEU A 187 -5.29 6.68 -22.48
CA LEU A 187 -5.69 6.16 -21.18
C LEU A 187 -6.46 7.21 -20.38
N LEU A 188 -5.93 8.44 -20.26
CA LEU A 188 -6.61 9.51 -19.52
C LEU A 188 -7.98 9.89 -20.11
N ALA A 189 -8.17 9.67 -21.42
CA ALA A 189 -9.44 9.85 -22.12
C ALA A 189 -10.39 8.62 -22.02
N GLY A 190 -10.04 7.57 -21.25
CA GLY A 190 -10.82 6.34 -21.15
C GLY A 190 -10.77 5.45 -22.40
N GLN A 191 -9.90 5.76 -23.36
CA GLN A 191 -9.82 5.10 -24.68
C GLN A 191 -8.90 3.88 -24.67
N VAL A 192 -9.15 2.95 -23.73
CA VAL A 192 -8.34 1.73 -23.54
C VAL A 192 -8.31 0.85 -24.79
N SER A 193 -9.44 0.75 -25.50
CA SER A 193 -9.51 0.00 -26.77
C SER A 193 -8.55 0.55 -27.82
N GLN A 194 -8.36 1.87 -27.87
CA GLN A 194 -7.40 2.49 -28.79
C GLN A 194 -5.96 2.13 -28.42
N VAL A 195 -5.64 2.08 -27.12
CA VAL A 195 -4.32 1.63 -26.64
C VAL A 195 -4.06 0.18 -27.04
N ILE A 196 -5.06 -0.70 -26.88
CA ILE A 196 -4.97 -2.11 -27.30
C ILE A 196 -4.71 -2.21 -28.81
N GLU A 197 -5.44 -1.46 -29.64
CA GLU A 197 -5.22 -1.44 -31.09
C GLU A 197 -3.83 -0.92 -31.46
N ASN A 198 -3.35 0.12 -30.77
CA ASN A 198 -2.00 0.65 -30.99
C ASN A 198 -0.92 -0.37 -30.61
N ILE A 199 -1.11 -1.16 -29.53
CA ILE A 199 -0.21 -2.27 -29.17
C ILE A 199 -0.19 -3.34 -30.26
N LYS A 200 -1.35 -3.69 -30.85
CA LYS A 200 -1.43 -4.68 -31.95
C LYS A 200 -0.57 -4.29 -33.15
N GLN A 201 -0.50 -2.99 -33.45
CA GLN A 201 0.24 -2.45 -34.58
C GLN A 201 1.77 -2.40 -34.38
N LEU A 202 2.27 -2.71 -33.17
CA LEU A 202 3.71 -2.74 -32.89
C LEU A 202 4.37 -3.95 -33.57
N LYS A 203 4.85 -3.76 -34.81
CA LYS A 203 5.47 -4.82 -35.64
C LYS A 203 6.75 -5.40 -35.06
N ARG A 204 7.49 -4.64 -34.25
CA ARG A 204 8.79 -5.05 -33.70
C ARG A 204 8.68 -5.75 -32.35
N LEU A 205 7.50 -5.71 -31.71
CA LEU A 205 7.29 -6.37 -30.42
C LEU A 205 7.05 -7.87 -30.67
N PRO A 206 7.73 -8.78 -29.96
CA PRO A 206 7.45 -10.20 -30.05
C PRO A 206 5.96 -10.48 -29.77
N GLU A 207 5.37 -11.41 -30.52
CA GLU A 207 3.92 -11.65 -30.45
C GLU A 207 3.47 -12.11 -29.07
N SER A 208 4.29 -12.90 -28.36
CA SER A 208 4.02 -13.32 -26.99
C SER A 208 4.00 -12.15 -25.98
N GLU A 209 4.93 -11.19 -26.10
CA GLU A 209 4.97 -10.00 -25.23
C GLU A 209 3.77 -9.09 -25.53
N LYS A 210 3.42 -8.95 -26.81
CA LYS A 210 2.26 -8.20 -27.27
C LYS A 210 0.96 -8.79 -26.73
N GLU A 211 0.78 -10.10 -26.86
CA GLU A 211 -0.39 -10.83 -26.35
C GLU A 211 -0.54 -10.66 -24.83
N GLN A 212 0.56 -10.79 -24.07
CA GLN A 212 0.55 -10.57 -22.63
C GLN A 212 0.10 -9.15 -22.24
N LEU A 213 0.59 -8.12 -22.94
CA LEU A 213 0.15 -6.74 -22.71
C LEU A 213 -1.33 -6.56 -23.05
N ILE A 214 -1.78 -7.08 -24.20
CA ILE A 214 -3.17 -6.99 -24.62
C ILE A 214 -4.09 -7.66 -23.60
N ILE A 215 -3.75 -8.87 -23.14
CA ILE A 215 -4.52 -9.60 -22.12
C ILE A 215 -4.58 -8.78 -20.83
N TYR A 216 -3.47 -8.18 -20.39
CA TYR A 216 -3.47 -7.30 -19.20
C TYR A 216 -4.45 -6.14 -19.36
N TYR A 217 -4.41 -5.42 -20.48
CA TYR A 217 -5.31 -4.30 -20.72
C TYR A 217 -6.77 -4.72 -20.87
N GLN A 218 -7.04 -5.84 -21.56
CA GLN A 218 -8.40 -6.37 -21.71
C GLN A 218 -9.01 -6.77 -20.37
N ASN A 219 -8.28 -7.56 -19.58
CA ASN A 219 -8.72 -8.02 -18.26
C ASN A 219 -8.99 -6.87 -17.29
N ASN A 220 -8.39 -5.71 -17.52
CA ASN A 220 -8.48 -4.54 -16.64
C ASN A 220 -9.30 -3.39 -17.21
N SER A 221 -9.81 -3.51 -18.43
CA SER A 221 -10.49 -2.43 -19.14
C SER A 221 -11.68 -1.85 -18.36
N TYR A 222 -12.46 -2.69 -17.66
CA TYR A 222 -13.63 -2.27 -16.87
C TYR A 222 -13.30 -1.34 -15.70
N ARG A 223 -12.03 -1.29 -15.26
CA ARG A 223 -11.53 -0.46 -14.16
C ARG A 223 -10.61 0.68 -14.63
N MET A 224 -10.65 1.02 -15.91
CA MET A 224 -9.81 2.05 -16.56
C MET A 224 -10.62 3.21 -17.14
N ASN A 225 -11.80 3.52 -16.58
CA ASN A 225 -12.62 4.68 -16.99
C ASN A 225 -12.05 5.99 -16.39
N TYR A 226 -10.78 6.28 -16.68
CA TYR A 226 -10.02 7.36 -16.05
C TYR A 226 -10.60 8.75 -16.29
N ASP A 227 -11.20 8.98 -17.46
CA ASP A 227 -11.93 10.20 -17.81
C ASP A 227 -13.08 10.46 -16.83
N GLN A 228 -13.89 9.43 -16.58
CA GLN A 228 -15.02 9.50 -15.64
C GLN A 228 -14.54 9.63 -14.20
N TYR A 229 -13.51 8.89 -13.81
CA TYR A 229 -12.94 8.97 -12.47
C TYR A 229 -12.44 10.39 -12.18
N LYS A 230 -11.69 11.00 -13.10
CA LYS A 230 -11.21 12.38 -12.95
C LYS A 230 -12.36 13.40 -12.97
N ALA A 231 -13.36 13.22 -13.82
CA ALA A 231 -14.53 14.09 -13.85
C ALA A 231 -15.31 14.07 -12.52
N ASN A 232 -15.32 12.93 -11.83
CA ASN A 232 -15.92 12.75 -10.52
C ASN A 232 -14.97 13.08 -9.34
N GLY A 233 -13.76 13.56 -9.62
CA GLY A 233 -12.79 13.94 -8.58
C GLY A 233 -12.07 12.77 -7.89
N TYR A 234 -12.12 11.56 -8.45
CA TYR A 234 -11.45 10.41 -7.87
C TYR A 234 -9.93 10.46 -8.07
N TYR A 235 -9.21 9.96 -7.06
CA TYR A 235 -7.81 9.58 -7.25
C TYR A 235 -7.71 8.36 -8.16
N ILE A 236 -6.70 8.35 -9.03
CA ILE A 236 -6.46 7.27 -9.99
C ILE A 236 -5.09 6.59 -9.81
N GLY A 237 -4.31 7.03 -8.83
CA GLY A 237 -2.93 6.59 -8.62
C GLY A 237 -2.70 5.96 -7.24
N SER A 238 -1.73 5.04 -7.16
CA SER A 238 -1.39 4.30 -5.92
C SER A 238 -0.41 5.03 -4.98
N GLY A 239 -0.10 6.31 -5.21
CA GLY A 239 0.92 7.04 -4.44
C GLY A 239 0.75 6.98 -2.91
N ALA A 240 -0.49 6.82 -2.42
CA ALA A 240 -0.75 6.61 -1.00
C ALA A 240 -0.28 5.22 -0.50
N ILE A 241 -0.47 4.12 -1.24
CA ILE A 241 0.07 2.81 -0.81
C ILE A 241 1.60 2.74 -0.99
N GLU A 242 2.17 3.41 -1.99
CA GLU A 242 3.63 3.57 -2.09
C GLU A 242 4.23 4.32 -0.89
N ALA A 243 3.55 5.38 -0.44
CA ALA A 243 3.90 6.08 0.79
C ALA A 243 3.79 5.13 2.00
N ALA A 244 2.74 4.30 2.08
CA ALA A 244 2.61 3.30 3.13
C ALA A 244 3.76 2.30 3.11
N HIS A 245 4.19 1.82 1.93
CA HIS A 245 5.35 0.94 1.83
C HIS A 245 6.62 1.59 2.37
N ARG A 246 6.86 2.86 2.03
CA ARG A 246 7.98 3.62 2.57
C ARG A 246 7.91 3.76 4.08
N THR A 247 6.79 4.26 4.58
CA THR A 247 6.65 4.66 5.99
C THR A 247 6.24 3.54 6.93
N LEU A 248 5.63 2.46 6.49
CA LEU A 248 5.25 1.33 7.34
C LEU A 248 6.38 0.30 7.40
N ILE A 249 6.97 0.00 6.24
CA ILE A 249 7.89 -1.12 6.06
C ILE A 249 9.32 -0.62 5.86
N GLN A 250 9.59 0.19 4.83
CA GLN A 250 10.97 0.44 4.38
C GLN A 250 11.82 1.15 5.44
N GLU A 251 11.28 2.22 6.03
CA GLU A 251 11.97 3.03 7.06
C GLU A 251 12.48 2.19 8.23
N ARG A 252 11.76 1.12 8.59
CA ARG A 252 12.09 0.31 9.77
C ARG A 252 12.66 -1.06 9.46
N MET A 253 12.16 -1.73 8.43
CA MET A 253 12.36 -3.15 8.15
C MET A 253 13.24 -3.42 6.92
N LYS A 254 13.64 -2.39 6.17
CA LYS A 254 14.51 -2.51 4.99
C LYS A 254 15.77 -1.66 5.08
N ARG A 255 16.27 -1.39 6.28
CA ARG A 255 17.55 -0.69 6.45
C ARG A 255 18.71 -1.63 6.15
N SER A 256 19.85 -1.05 5.78
CA SER A 256 21.06 -1.80 5.42
C SER A 256 21.43 -2.82 6.49
N GLY A 257 21.71 -4.05 6.06
CA GLY A 257 22.12 -5.16 6.93
C GLY A 257 21.01 -5.83 7.75
N GLN A 258 19.77 -5.34 7.72
CA GLN A 258 18.68 -5.95 8.49
C GLN A 258 18.22 -7.27 7.87
N ARG A 259 18.08 -8.30 8.73
CA ARG A 259 17.48 -9.59 8.41
C ARG A 259 16.53 -9.99 9.52
N TRP A 260 15.29 -10.24 9.15
CA TRP A 260 14.24 -10.54 10.11
C TRP A 260 14.05 -12.04 10.35
N GLY A 261 13.70 -12.41 11.57
CA GLY A 261 13.30 -13.77 11.93
C GLY A 261 11.79 -13.86 12.15
N LYS A 262 11.37 -14.85 12.95
CA LYS A 262 9.96 -15.10 13.31
C LYS A 262 9.20 -13.89 13.90
N TYR A 263 9.92 -12.86 14.36
CA TYR A 263 9.35 -11.67 15.00
C TYR A 263 9.05 -10.51 14.03
N ALA A 264 9.27 -10.68 12.72
CA ALA A 264 8.90 -9.68 11.71
C ALA A 264 7.43 -9.29 11.79
N GLU A 265 6.53 -10.28 11.84
CA GLU A 265 5.08 -10.05 11.92
C GLU A 265 4.71 -9.27 13.19
N THR A 266 5.33 -9.59 14.32
CA THR A 266 5.09 -8.89 15.59
C THR A 266 5.47 -7.41 15.51
N LEU A 267 6.64 -7.11 14.92
CA LEU A 267 7.04 -5.71 14.70
C LEU A 267 6.10 -5.04 13.70
N LEU A 268 5.69 -5.74 12.64
CA LEU A 268 4.79 -5.23 11.63
C LEU A 268 3.42 -4.82 12.23
N LYS A 269 2.86 -5.62 13.15
CA LYS A 269 1.64 -5.27 13.89
C LYS A 269 1.80 -3.99 14.70
N LEU A 270 2.92 -3.83 15.42
CA LEU A 270 3.22 -2.59 16.12
C LEU A 270 3.36 -1.41 15.16
N ARG A 271 4.04 -1.58 14.02
CA ARG A 271 4.12 -0.54 12.99
C ARG A 271 2.73 -0.13 12.53
N VAL A 272 1.84 -1.10 12.31
CA VAL A 272 0.45 -0.84 11.96
C VAL A 272 -0.25 -0.03 13.06
N ALA A 273 -0.17 -0.45 14.32
CA ALA A 273 -0.79 0.27 15.43
C ALA A 273 -0.34 1.75 15.48
N PHE A 274 0.98 1.97 15.38
CA PHE A 274 1.58 3.30 15.43
C PHE A 274 1.20 4.17 14.23
N LYS A 275 1.26 3.64 13.00
CA LYS A 275 0.92 4.43 11.81
C LYS A 275 -0.58 4.66 11.69
N SER A 276 -1.41 3.74 12.18
CA SER A 276 -2.88 3.89 12.28
C SER A 276 -3.33 4.76 13.45
N LYS A 277 -2.41 5.23 14.31
CA LYS A 277 -2.73 6.00 15.54
C LYS A 277 -3.74 5.28 16.45
N LYS A 278 -3.58 3.96 16.62
CA LYS A 278 -4.38 3.18 17.59
C LYS A 278 -3.84 3.42 19.00
N ASP A 279 -3.93 4.67 19.46
CA ASP A 279 -3.23 5.15 20.66
C ASP A 279 -3.69 4.38 21.91
N HIS A 280 -4.96 4.01 22.02
CA HIS A 280 -5.46 3.16 23.11
C HIS A 280 -4.73 1.81 23.22
N LEU A 281 -4.38 1.17 22.09
CA LEU A 281 -3.58 -0.07 22.09
C LEU A 281 -2.14 0.19 22.49
N ILE A 282 -1.62 1.38 22.20
CA ILE A 282 -0.24 1.77 22.44
C ILE A 282 -0.05 2.25 23.88
N GLU A 283 -1.01 2.99 24.43
CA GLU A 283 -1.01 3.55 25.78
C GLU A 283 -1.12 2.44 26.84
N ASN A 284 -1.97 1.45 26.61
CA ASN A 284 -2.10 0.27 27.49
C ASN A 284 -0.75 -0.49 27.62
N LEU A 285 0.08 -0.47 26.57
CA LEU A 285 1.40 -1.09 26.57
C LEU A 285 2.44 -0.30 27.41
N PHE A 286 2.16 0.96 27.76
CA PHE A 286 3.02 1.79 28.61
C PHE A 286 2.61 1.78 30.08
N THR A 287 1.37 1.40 30.39
CA THR A 287 0.88 1.33 31.77
C THR A 287 1.07 -0.02 32.45
N GLU A 288 1.17 -1.13 31.70
CA GLU A 288 1.28 -2.49 32.28
C GLU A 288 2.72 -2.96 32.59
N VAL A 289 3.74 -2.10 32.40
CA VAL A 289 5.16 -2.45 32.69
C VAL A 289 5.75 -1.57 33.81
N ALA A 290 4.89 -1.04 34.69
CA ALA A 290 5.31 -0.34 35.90
C ALA A 290 5.38 -1.29 37.10
#